data_AF-A0A965QHA2-F1
#
_entry.id   AF-A0A965QHA2-F1
#
_cell.length_a   1.000
_cell.length_b   1.000
_cell.length_c   1.000
_cell.angle_alpha   90.00
_cell.angle_beta   90.00
_cell.angle_gamma   90.00
#
_symmetry.space_group_name_H-M   'P 1'
#
loop_
_entity.id
_entity.type
_entity.pdbx_description
1 polymer ?
#
loop_
_entity_poly.entity_id
_entity_poly.type
_entity_poly.pdbx_seq_one_letter_code
_entity_poly.pdbx_strand_id
1 'polypeptide(L)'
;MRLVALLAALLTMTFTAKAQACDLPICDVAAELKIMEGKNQAYRFQLVSKLRQEFSREKAEAKLNNLLEFARSAVELIQKLNDEEYVVREAKALRDQSVFLLVQWVWRDCKRLSSGYSELAGETQRFAALDFFLRKVEAMKDRQSIRELGCFARNAEAISMDLKDSDYVARQALQLGSALSTQLLEVVNGWEGVFLLTSIEGPLSEDLDQLRLVLFSTGGELGVVASLSHPTLRPTIFQKLTFNESPQWLGSRQSFASAVPSVLQLKFNESFDAVEGTMLDPLEFKKIHLSARRLVKVEAFSKAACSEEELTGIYRTQIGDVEGQFTIEKIGPRQLAAVFASDDGVLRLPFSFGRYNDSTGRLTFINMQMNVPLGWRLIAERNSSGKCEISGWGLSTITGGNYLLRMKKK
;
A
#
# COMPACT_ATOMS: atom_id res chain seq x y z
N MET A 1 -5.21 -79.83 25.94
CA MET A 1 -4.78 -79.49 24.57
C MET A 1 -6.04 -79.26 23.75
N ARG A 2 -6.39 -77.99 23.49
CA ARG A 2 -6.11 -77.29 22.21
C ARG A 2 -6.91 -77.90 21.05
N LEU A 3 -8.01 -77.27 20.66
CA LEU A 3 -8.16 -76.57 19.37
C LEU A 3 -9.53 -75.84 19.40
N VAL A 4 -9.51 -74.52 19.57
CA VAL A 4 -9.50 -73.51 18.49
C VAL A 4 -10.93 -73.26 18.00
N ALA A 5 -11.62 -72.23 18.51
CA ALA A 5 -11.39 -70.82 18.20
C ALA A 5 -11.56 -70.53 16.70
N LEU A 6 -12.81 -70.59 16.19
CA LEU A 6 -13.11 -70.05 14.86
C LEU A 6 -14.62 -69.85 14.59
N LEU A 7 -15.39 -69.45 15.60
CA LEU A 7 -16.80 -69.09 15.39
C LEU A 7 -17.29 -67.97 16.34
N ALA A 8 -16.40 -67.02 16.61
CA ALA A 8 -16.71 -65.82 17.41
C ALA A 8 -16.26 -64.51 16.73
N ALA A 9 -16.04 -64.51 15.42
CA ALA A 9 -15.39 -63.40 14.73
C ALA A 9 -16.04 -62.97 13.41
N LEU A 10 -17.37 -63.10 13.26
CA LEU A 10 -18.05 -62.49 12.11
C LEU A 10 -19.52 -62.25 12.48
N LEU A 11 -19.83 -61.01 12.88
CA LEU A 11 -21.16 -60.36 13.06
C LEU A 11 -21.24 -59.48 14.32
N THR A 12 -20.16 -58.79 14.65
CA THR A 12 -20.22 -57.46 15.27
C THR A 12 -19.68 -56.44 14.28
N MET A 13 -20.38 -56.26 13.15
CA MET A 13 -20.31 -54.96 12.46
C MET A 13 -21.15 -53.99 13.27
N THR A 14 -20.55 -53.49 14.35
CA THR A 14 -20.87 -52.19 14.87
C THR A 14 -20.74 -51.21 13.71
N PHE A 15 -21.85 -50.64 13.27
CA PHE A 15 -21.84 -49.35 12.59
C PHE A 15 -21.32 -48.33 13.61
N THR A 16 -20.00 -48.28 13.82
CA THR A 16 -19.37 -47.04 14.22
C THR A 16 -19.48 -46.15 12.99
N ALA A 17 -20.59 -45.41 12.91
CA ALA A 17 -20.59 -44.16 12.18
C ALA A 17 -19.36 -43.40 12.69
N LYS A 18 -18.29 -43.36 11.89
CA LYS A 18 -17.24 -42.37 12.05
C LYS A 18 -18.00 -41.06 12.12
N ALA A 19 -18.09 -40.48 13.32
CA ALA A 19 -18.52 -39.11 13.48
C ALA A 19 -17.69 -38.33 12.47
N GLN A 20 -18.36 -37.73 11.48
CA GLN A 20 -17.74 -36.89 10.49
C GLN A 20 -16.92 -35.88 11.30
N ALA A 21 -15.59 -36.02 11.26
CA ALA A 21 -14.71 -35.14 12.01
C ALA A 21 -15.03 -33.74 11.50
N CYS A 22 -15.64 -32.90 12.33
CA CYS A 22 -15.96 -31.57 11.86
C CYS A 22 -14.64 -30.81 11.77
N ASP A 23 -14.44 -30.12 10.65
CA ASP A 23 -13.21 -29.38 10.39
C ASP A 23 -13.16 -28.03 11.15
N LEU A 24 -14.14 -27.75 12.01
CA LEU A 24 -14.26 -26.54 12.81
C LEU A 24 -13.80 -26.76 14.25
N PRO A 25 -13.27 -25.72 14.92
CA PRO A 25 -12.90 -25.79 16.34
C PRO A 25 -14.05 -26.24 17.25
N ILE A 26 -15.27 -25.80 16.92
CA ILE A 26 -16.50 -26.20 17.60
C ILE A 26 -17.54 -26.58 16.56
N CYS A 27 -17.91 -27.85 16.56
CA CYS A 27 -18.80 -28.43 15.55
C CYS A 27 -20.23 -27.92 15.62
N ASP A 28 -20.72 -27.71 16.84
CA ASP A 28 -22.04 -27.15 17.12
C ASP A 28 -21.90 -26.17 18.28
N VAL A 29 -21.86 -24.88 17.95
CA VAL A 29 -21.70 -23.79 18.92
C VAL A 29 -22.84 -23.80 19.93
N ALA A 30 -24.08 -24.07 19.50
CA ALA A 30 -25.24 -24.07 20.38
C ALA A 30 -25.21 -25.26 21.34
N ALA A 31 -24.83 -26.45 20.86
CA ALA A 31 -24.67 -27.62 21.71
C ALA A 31 -23.55 -27.43 22.75
N GLU A 32 -22.41 -26.86 22.33
CA GLU A 32 -21.29 -26.61 23.23
C GLU A 32 -21.65 -25.57 24.31
N LEU A 33 -22.37 -24.50 23.96
CA LEU A 33 -22.86 -23.52 24.94
C LEU A 33 -23.83 -24.14 25.96
N LYS A 34 -24.68 -25.07 25.52
CA LYS A 34 -25.58 -25.81 26.43
C LYS A 34 -24.81 -26.73 27.38
N ILE A 35 -23.72 -27.34 26.89
CA ILE A 35 -22.80 -28.10 27.74
C ILE A 35 -22.15 -27.15 28.77
N MET A 36 -21.65 -25.99 28.33
CA MET A 36 -21.04 -24.99 29.22
C MET A 36 -21.99 -24.50 30.32
N GLU A 37 -23.27 -24.28 30.01
CA GLU A 37 -24.28 -23.81 30.95
C GLU A 37 -24.46 -24.79 32.13
N GLY A 38 -24.41 -26.10 31.87
CA GLY A 38 -24.55 -27.15 32.89
C GLY A 38 -23.25 -27.50 33.64
N LYS A 39 -22.13 -26.84 33.36
CA LYS A 39 -20.82 -27.13 33.98
C LYS A 39 -20.43 -26.07 35.01
N ASN A 40 -19.29 -26.25 35.67
CA ASN A 40 -18.76 -25.27 36.63
C ASN A 40 -17.83 -24.26 35.94
N GLN A 41 -17.47 -23.20 36.67
CA GLN A 41 -16.60 -22.13 36.17
C GLN A 41 -15.22 -22.63 35.69
N ALA A 42 -14.66 -23.65 36.37
CA ALA A 42 -13.36 -24.21 36.01
C ALA A 42 -13.36 -24.85 34.61
N TYR A 43 -14.44 -25.57 34.27
CA TYR A 43 -14.61 -26.14 32.94
C TYR A 43 -14.72 -25.05 31.87
N ARG A 44 -15.53 -24.01 32.12
CA ARG A 44 -15.71 -22.90 31.17
C ARG A 44 -14.39 -22.17 30.91
N PHE A 45 -13.63 -21.87 31.96
CA PHE A 45 -12.29 -21.30 31.83
C PHE A 45 -11.35 -22.19 31.02
N GLN A 46 -11.28 -23.49 31.34
CA GLN A 46 -10.38 -24.43 30.67
C GLN A 46 -10.70 -24.59 29.18
N LEU A 47 -11.98 -24.68 28.82
CA LEU A 47 -12.41 -24.79 27.42
C LEU A 47 -11.98 -23.57 26.61
N VAL A 48 -12.33 -22.38 27.09
CA VAL A 48 -11.99 -21.11 26.43
C VAL A 48 -10.47 -20.94 26.34
N SER A 49 -9.73 -21.22 27.41
CA SER A 49 -8.27 -21.07 27.41
C SER A 49 -7.60 -22.06 26.46
N LYS A 50 -8.09 -23.31 26.41
CA LYS A 50 -7.62 -24.32 25.47
C LYS A 50 -7.81 -23.85 24.02
N LEU A 51 -9.02 -23.41 23.66
CA LEU A 51 -9.31 -22.89 22.32
C LEU A 51 -8.41 -21.71 21.97
N ARG A 52 -8.19 -20.79 22.91
CA ARG A 52 -7.30 -19.63 22.70
C ARG A 52 -5.87 -20.06 22.42
N GLN A 53 -5.33 -21.00 23.20
CA GLN A 53 -3.97 -21.50 23.03
C GLN A 53 -3.79 -22.28 21.72
N GLU A 54 -4.70 -23.22 21.45
CA GLU A 54 -4.65 -24.12 20.30
C GLU A 54 -4.77 -23.35 18.98
N PHE A 55 -5.62 -22.32 18.92
CA PHE A 55 -5.88 -21.53 17.72
C PHE A 55 -5.18 -20.16 17.71
N SER A 56 -4.14 -19.97 18.52
CA SER A 56 -3.37 -18.71 18.64
C SER A 56 -2.71 -18.23 17.35
N ARG A 57 -2.55 -19.11 16.35
CA ARG A 57 -1.94 -18.80 15.05
C ARG A 57 -2.82 -19.21 13.87
N GLU A 58 -4.11 -19.44 14.12
CA GLU A 58 -5.05 -19.84 13.08
C GLU A 58 -5.21 -18.74 12.02
N LYS A 59 -5.38 -19.16 10.76
CA LYS A 59 -5.54 -18.28 9.60
C LYS A 59 -6.78 -18.61 8.77
N ALA A 60 -7.42 -19.76 9.01
CA ALA A 60 -8.60 -20.17 8.26
C ALA A 60 -9.84 -19.38 8.68
N GLU A 61 -10.45 -18.66 7.72
CA GLU A 61 -11.66 -17.84 7.91
C GLU A 61 -12.78 -18.58 8.64
N ALA A 62 -13.12 -19.79 8.18
CA ALA A 62 -14.21 -20.57 8.76
C ALA A 62 -13.97 -20.92 10.23
N LYS A 63 -12.72 -21.26 10.59
CA LYS A 63 -12.35 -21.59 11.97
C LYS A 63 -12.33 -20.35 12.86
N LEU A 64 -11.81 -19.24 12.36
CA LEU A 64 -11.78 -17.97 13.10
C LEU A 64 -13.17 -17.39 13.32
N ASN A 65 -14.06 -17.47 12.33
CA ASN A 65 -15.46 -17.07 12.47
C ASN A 65 -16.20 -17.97 13.48
N ASN A 66 -15.97 -19.29 13.43
CA ASN A 66 -16.53 -20.23 14.40
C ASN A 66 -16.07 -19.93 15.83
N LEU A 67 -14.79 -19.63 16.03
CA LEU A 67 -14.26 -19.23 17.34
C LEU A 67 -14.85 -17.89 17.81
N LEU A 68 -15.00 -16.91 16.91
CA LEU A 68 -15.57 -15.61 17.25
C LEU A 68 -17.05 -15.72 17.65
N GLU A 69 -17.85 -16.50 16.89
CA GLU A 69 -19.26 -16.77 17.19
C GLU A 69 -19.42 -17.41 18.57
N PHE A 70 -18.63 -18.46 18.82
CA PHE A 70 -18.61 -19.09 20.13
C PHE A 70 -18.16 -18.14 21.23
N ALA A 71 -17.08 -17.39 21.04
CA ALA A 71 -16.52 -16.54 22.08
C ALA A 71 -17.47 -15.41 22.48
N ARG A 72 -18.20 -14.80 21.52
CA ARG A 72 -19.25 -13.80 21.82
C ARG A 72 -20.34 -14.40 22.71
N SER A 73 -20.86 -15.55 22.31
CA SER A 73 -21.92 -16.25 23.04
C SER A 73 -21.45 -16.76 24.41
N ALA A 74 -20.19 -17.20 24.50
CA ALA A 74 -19.58 -17.64 25.75
C ALA A 74 -19.41 -16.47 26.73
N VAL A 75 -19.00 -15.28 26.28
CA VAL A 75 -18.92 -14.08 27.12
C VAL A 75 -20.29 -13.77 27.72
N GLU A 76 -21.34 -13.75 26.91
CA GLU A 76 -22.72 -13.50 27.36
C GLU A 76 -23.18 -14.54 28.40
N LEU A 77 -22.95 -15.82 28.13
CA LEU A 77 -23.30 -16.92 29.03
C LEU A 77 -22.56 -16.82 30.37
N ILE A 78 -21.25 -16.63 30.35
CA ILE A 78 -20.40 -16.55 31.55
C ILE A 78 -20.82 -15.36 32.42
N GLN A 79 -21.12 -14.21 31.80
CA GLN A 79 -21.66 -13.04 32.51
C GLN A 79 -23.04 -13.30 33.11
N LYS A 80 -23.94 -13.96 32.36
CA LYS A 80 -25.28 -14.34 32.85
C LYS A 80 -25.21 -15.30 34.04
N LEU A 81 -24.25 -16.22 34.05
CA LEU A 81 -24.02 -17.17 35.14
C LEU A 81 -23.28 -16.54 36.34
N ASN A 82 -22.89 -15.27 36.24
CA ASN A 82 -22.18 -14.52 37.27
C ASN A 82 -20.87 -15.19 37.71
N ASP A 83 -20.14 -15.76 36.73
CA ASP A 83 -18.80 -16.32 36.95
C ASP A 83 -17.79 -15.24 37.36
N GLU A 84 -16.70 -15.67 37.99
CA GLU A 84 -15.62 -14.79 38.40
C GLU A 84 -14.94 -14.07 37.21
N GLU A 85 -14.40 -12.88 37.48
CA GLU A 85 -13.82 -11.98 36.46
C GLU A 85 -12.74 -12.65 35.61
N TYR A 86 -11.95 -13.56 36.18
CA TYR A 86 -10.89 -14.24 35.43
C TYR A 86 -11.45 -15.12 34.30
N VAL A 87 -12.65 -15.69 34.48
CA VAL A 87 -13.33 -16.51 33.46
C VAL A 87 -13.86 -15.60 32.35
N VAL A 88 -14.52 -14.50 32.71
CA VAL A 88 -15.00 -13.48 31.77
C VAL A 88 -13.84 -12.91 30.95
N ARG A 89 -12.72 -12.61 31.59
CA ARG A 89 -11.51 -12.09 30.95
C ARG A 89 -10.93 -13.07 29.94
N GLU A 90 -10.89 -14.36 30.24
CA GLU A 90 -10.38 -15.37 29.31
C GLU A 90 -11.31 -15.51 28.08
N ALA A 91 -12.64 -15.44 28.27
CA ALA A 91 -13.61 -15.47 27.17
C ALA A 91 -13.48 -14.24 26.26
N LYS A 92 -13.31 -13.05 26.86
CA LYS A 92 -12.99 -11.84 26.11
C LYS A 92 -11.65 -11.97 25.36
N ALA A 93 -10.62 -12.54 25.99
CA ALA A 93 -9.33 -12.75 25.35
C ALA A 93 -9.41 -13.68 24.12
N LEU A 94 -10.23 -14.74 24.17
CA LEU A 94 -10.51 -15.59 23.01
C LEU A 94 -11.19 -14.79 21.89
N ARG A 95 -12.26 -14.04 22.23
CA ARG A 95 -12.97 -13.18 21.28
C ARG A 95 -12.01 -12.20 20.60
N ASP A 96 -11.24 -11.47 21.38
CA ASP A 96 -10.34 -10.42 20.90
C ASP A 96 -9.23 -11.01 20.02
N GLN A 97 -8.69 -12.18 20.39
CA GLN A 97 -7.75 -12.91 19.55
C GLN A 97 -8.37 -13.30 18.22
N SER A 98 -9.60 -13.83 18.21
CA SER A 98 -10.30 -14.20 16.97
C SER A 98 -10.54 -12.99 16.07
N VAL A 99 -10.99 -11.85 16.63
CA VAL A 99 -11.15 -10.60 15.88
C VAL A 99 -9.81 -10.14 15.30
N PHE A 100 -8.75 -10.11 16.11
CA PHE A 100 -7.43 -9.69 15.68
C PHE A 100 -6.87 -10.55 14.54
N LEU A 101 -7.00 -11.88 14.64
CA LEU A 101 -6.58 -12.80 13.59
C LEU A 101 -7.44 -12.67 12.31
N LEU A 102 -8.75 -12.44 12.44
CA LEU A 102 -9.62 -12.15 11.28
C LEU A 102 -9.17 -10.88 10.56
N VAL A 103 -8.90 -9.81 11.32
CA VAL A 103 -8.38 -8.55 10.77
C VAL A 103 -7.05 -8.79 10.05
N GLN A 104 -6.11 -9.54 10.64
CA GLN A 104 -4.80 -9.76 10.04
C GLN A 104 -4.79 -10.65 8.79
N TRP A 105 -5.58 -11.73 8.79
CA TRP A 105 -5.40 -12.83 7.82
C TRP A 105 -6.55 -13.02 6.84
N VAL A 106 -7.73 -12.49 7.14
CA VAL A 106 -8.99 -12.83 6.45
C VAL A 106 -9.66 -11.57 5.89
N TRP A 107 -8.86 -10.56 5.57
CA TRP A 107 -9.36 -9.33 5.00
C TRP A 107 -9.67 -9.50 3.51
N ARG A 108 -10.83 -9.00 3.09
CA ARG A 108 -11.30 -9.01 1.69
C ARG A 108 -11.73 -7.62 1.22
N ASP A 109 -12.25 -6.82 2.13
CA ASP A 109 -12.79 -5.48 1.84
C ASP A 109 -12.70 -4.55 3.06
N CYS A 110 -12.76 -3.26 2.78
CA CYS A 110 -12.69 -2.17 3.74
C CYS A 110 -13.74 -2.28 4.85
N LYS A 111 -14.97 -2.65 4.51
CA LYS A 111 -16.09 -2.68 5.47
C LYS A 111 -15.87 -3.75 6.53
N ARG A 112 -15.48 -4.96 6.12
CA ARG A 112 -15.16 -6.05 7.06
C ARG A 112 -13.96 -5.70 7.95
N LEU A 113 -12.92 -5.10 7.37
CA LEU A 113 -11.75 -4.64 8.11
C LEU A 113 -12.11 -3.59 9.17
N SER A 114 -12.84 -2.56 8.78
CA SER A 114 -13.30 -1.50 9.70
C SER A 114 -14.20 -2.04 10.80
N SER A 115 -15.11 -2.97 10.46
CA SER A 115 -15.98 -3.64 11.44
C SER A 115 -15.15 -4.42 12.46
N GLY A 116 -14.25 -5.29 12.03
CA GLY A 116 -13.39 -6.05 12.93
C GLY A 116 -12.49 -5.14 13.78
N TYR A 117 -11.94 -4.09 13.18
CA TYR A 117 -11.12 -3.11 13.90
C TYR A 117 -11.89 -2.38 15.01
N SER A 118 -13.14 -2.01 14.76
CA SER A 118 -14.00 -1.38 15.77
C SER A 118 -14.29 -2.28 16.98
N GLU A 119 -14.19 -3.60 16.80
CA GLU A 119 -14.43 -4.58 17.85
C GLU A 119 -13.18 -4.96 18.66
N LEU A 120 -11.98 -4.55 18.22
CA LEU A 120 -10.73 -4.85 18.93
C LEU A 120 -10.74 -4.25 20.34
N ALA A 121 -10.19 -4.99 21.30
CA ALA A 121 -10.17 -4.55 22.69
C ALA A 121 -8.97 -3.62 22.96
N GLY A 122 -9.28 -2.35 23.14
CA GLY A 122 -8.34 -1.32 23.56
C GLY A 122 -7.41 -0.81 22.47
N GLU A 123 -6.80 0.33 22.75
CA GLU A 123 -5.91 1.05 21.83
C GLU A 123 -4.67 0.23 21.42
N THR A 124 -4.12 -0.60 22.31
CA THR A 124 -2.92 -1.40 22.01
C THR A 124 -3.15 -2.42 20.90
N GLN A 125 -4.30 -3.12 20.88
CA GLN A 125 -4.62 -4.07 19.82
C GLN A 125 -4.92 -3.36 18.49
N ARG A 126 -5.64 -2.25 18.56
CA ARG A 126 -5.90 -1.39 17.40
C ARG A 126 -4.60 -0.88 16.78
N PHE A 127 -3.67 -0.39 17.60
CA PHE A 127 -2.35 0.02 17.12
C PHE A 127 -1.59 -1.15 16.48
N ALA A 128 -1.56 -2.33 17.12
CA ALA A 128 -0.87 -3.51 16.60
C ALA A 128 -1.45 -3.97 15.25
N ALA A 129 -2.76 -3.84 15.03
CA ALA A 129 -3.39 -4.14 13.75
C ALA A 129 -2.93 -3.16 12.65
N LEU A 130 -2.89 -1.86 12.95
CA LEU A 130 -2.40 -0.84 12.01
C LEU A 130 -0.92 -1.04 11.68
N ASP A 131 -0.08 -1.30 12.69
CA ASP A 131 1.35 -1.56 12.52
C ASP A 131 1.63 -2.83 11.70
N PHE A 132 0.85 -3.89 11.90
CA PHE A 132 0.93 -5.09 11.08
C PHE A 132 0.76 -4.78 9.59
N PHE A 133 -0.25 -3.97 9.25
CA PHE A 133 -0.48 -3.57 7.86
C PHE A 133 0.61 -2.64 7.34
N LEU A 134 1.05 -1.68 8.16
CA LEU A 134 2.09 -0.73 7.77
C LEU A 134 3.37 -1.46 7.32
N ARG A 135 3.78 -2.49 8.05
CA ARG A 135 4.96 -3.33 7.72
C ARG A 135 4.77 -4.16 6.44
N LYS A 136 3.53 -4.35 5.98
CA LYS A 136 3.18 -5.15 4.80
C LYS A 136 3.03 -4.30 3.54
N VAL A 137 2.77 -2.99 3.67
CA VAL A 137 2.43 -2.08 2.55
C VAL A 137 3.41 -2.22 1.38
N GLU A 138 4.72 -2.16 1.64
CA GLU A 138 5.73 -2.18 0.56
C GLU A 138 5.69 -3.46 -0.29
N ALA A 139 5.27 -4.59 0.28
CA ALA A 139 5.18 -5.86 -0.41
C ALA A 139 3.84 -6.04 -1.17
N MET A 140 2.88 -5.15 -0.99
CA MET A 140 1.57 -5.24 -1.63
C MET A 140 1.67 -4.85 -3.10
N LYS A 141 1.17 -5.72 -3.99
CA LYS A 141 1.17 -5.48 -5.45
C LYS A 141 -0.24 -5.33 -6.01
N ASP A 142 -1.22 -5.94 -5.34
CA ASP A 142 -2.60 -5.91 -5.79
C ASP A 142 -3.23 -4.54 -5.51
N ARG A 143 -3.66 -3.87 -6.57
CA ARG A 143 -4.27 -2.54 -6.50
C ARG A 143 -5.54 -2.54 -5.67
N GLN A 144 -6.37 -3.58 -5.80
CA GLN A 144 -7.64 -3.63 -5.08
C GLN A 144 -7.38 -3.70 -3.58
N SER A 145 -6.49 -4.60 -3.15
CA SER A 145 -6.06 -4.75 -1.76
C SER A 145 -5.52 -3.45 -1.17
N ILE A 146 -4.66 -2.73 -1.91
CA ILE A 146 -4.11 -1.44 -1.44
C ILE A 146 -5.23 -0.40 -1.25
N ARG A 147 -6.24 -0.39 -2.14
CA ARG A 147 -7.40 0.51 -2.00
C ARG A 147 -8.30 0.15 -0.82
N GLU A 148 -8.64 -1.12 -0.67
CA GLU A 148 -9.46 -1.59 0.45
C GLU A 148 -8.80 -1.26 1.78
N LEU A 149 -7.48 -1.43 1.86
CA LEU A 149 -6.71 -1.09 3.04
C LEU A 149 -6.57 0.43 3.23
N GLY A 150 -6.52 1.21 2.16
CA GLY A 150 -6.50 2.67 2.22
C GLY A 150 -7.84 3.25 2.71
N CYS A 151 -8.96 2.66 2.27
CA CYS A 151 -10.29 2.94 2.81
C CYS A 151 -10.36 2.56 4.30
N PHE A 152 -9.86 1.38 4.66
CA PHE A 152 -9.77 0.95 6.05
C PHE A 152 -8.97 1.93 6.90
N ALA A 153 -7.79 2.41 6.44
CA ALA A 153 -6.96 3.34 7.19
C ALA A 153 -7.69 4.65 7.53
N ARG A 154 -8.49 5.19 6.61
CA ARG A 154 -9.33 6.37 6.88
C ARG A 154 -10.43 6.08 7.88
N ASN A 155 -11.11 4.94 7.74
CA ASN A 155 -12.15 4.56 8.68
C ASN A 155 -11.56 4.26 10.07
N ALA A 156 -10.37 3.68 10.14
CA ALA A 156 -9.69 3.36 11.38
C ALA A 156 -9.33 4.63 12.17
N GLU A 157 -8.91 5.71 11.50
CA GLU A 157 -8.73 7.01 12.13
C GLU A 157 -10.02 7.49 12.79
N ALA A 158 -11.12 7.53 12.04
CA ALA A 158 -12.43 7.96 12.56
C ALA A 158 -12.91 7.07 13.72
N ILE A 159 -12.79 5.74 13.58
CA ILE A 159 -13.15 4.77 14.61
C ILE A 159 -12.32 5.00 15.89
N SER A 160 -11.01 5.21 15.77
CA SER A 160 -10.16 5.47 16.93
C SER A 160 -10.52 6.78 17.63
N MET A 161 -10.86 7.82 16.88
CA MET A 161 -11.35 9.08 17.45
C MET A 161 -12.68 8.90 18.19
N ASP A 162 -13.63 8.17 17.60
CA ASP A 162 -14.94 7.88 18.21
C ASP A 162 -14.81 7.04 19.49
N LEU A 163 -13.86 6.10 19.51
CA LEU A 163 -13.53 5.28 20.66
C LEU A 163 -12.66 5.99 21.71
N LYS A 164 -12.27 7.26 21.46
CA LYS A 164 -11.42 8.08 22.33
C LYS A 164 -10.06 7.43 22.62
N ASP A 165 -9.49 6.78 21.62
CA ASP A 165 -8.11 6.30 21.70
C ASP A 165 -7.13 7.48 21.85
N SER A 166 -5.97 7.22 22.42
CA SER A 166 -4.87 8.18 22.42
C SER A 166 -4.43 8.53 20.99
N ASP A 167 -3.99 9.78 20.78
CA ASP A 167 -3.63 10.31 19.46
C ASP A 167 -2.61 9.46 18.66
N TYR A 168 -1.79 8.65 19.33
CA TYR A 168 -0.80 7.81 18.65
C TYR A 168 -1.45 6.76 17.74
N VAL A 169 -2.66 6.28 18.06
CA VAL A 169 -3.38 5.30 17.24
C VAL A 169 -3.90 5.96 15.95
N ALA A 170 -4.50 7.14 16.06
CA ALA A 170 -4.96 7.93 14.91
C ALA A 170 -3.79 8.32 14.00
N ARG A 171 -2.64 8.73 14.57
CA ARG A 171 -1.42 9.00 13.81
C ARG A 171 -0.91 7.76 13.05
N GLN A 172 -1.01 6.58 13.64
CA GLN A 172 -0.62 5.32 12.98
C GLN A 172 -1.54 5.02 11.78
N ALA A 173 -2.85 5.30 11.89
CA ALA A 173 -3.80 5.13 10.80
C ALA A 173 -3.50 6.10 9.63
N LEU A 174 -3.18 7.36 9.95
CA LEU A 174 -2.73 8.35 8.96
C LEU A 174 -1.44 7.93 8.26
N GLN A 175 -0.45 7.44 9.01
CA GLN A 175 0.79 6.94 8.45
C GLN A 175 0.55 5.75 7.51
N LEU A 176 -0.33 4.82 7.89
CA LEU A 176 -0.74 3.71 7.03
C LEU A 176 -1.40 4.22 5.74
N GLY A 177 -2.34 5.17 5.82
CA GLY A 177 -2.98 5.76 4.65
C GLY A 177 -1.99 6.46 3.70
N SER A 178 -1.00 7.17 4.26
CA SER A 178 0.08 7.79 3.48
C SER A 178 0.95 6.74 2.78
N ALA A 179 1.38 5.69 3.51
CA ALA A 179 2.19 4.62 2.95
C ALA A 179 1.46 3.88 1.82
N LEU A 180 0.17 3.59 2.01
CA LEU A 180 -0.68 2.95 1.00
C LEU A 180 -0.88 3.81 -0.24
N SER A 181 -1.01 5.12 -0.06
CA SER A 181 -1.07 6.07 -1.18
C SER A 181 0.22 6.02 -1.99
N THR A 182 1.38 6.04 -1.32
CA THR A 182 2.69 5.88 -1.97
C THR A 182 2.82 4.54 -2.68
N GLN A 183 2.38 3.45 -2.06
CA GLN A 183 2.42 2.15 -2.69
C GLN A 183 1.50 2.06 -3.91
N LEU A 184 0.31 2.66 -3.84
CA LEU A 184 -0.62 2.72 -4.96
C LEU A 184 0.03 3.40 -6.16
N LEU A 185 0.79 4.48 -5.95
CA LEU A 185 1.56 5.15 -7.02
C LEU A 185 2.58 4.23 -7.68
N GLU A 186 3.25 3.43 -6.87
CA GLU A 186 4.28 2.51 -7.34
C GLU A 186 3.69 1.35 -8.16
N VAL A 187 2.48 0.87 -7.82
CA VAL A 187 1.80 -0.20 -8.56
C VAL A 187 0.88 0.30 -9.67
N VAL A 188 0.58 1.61 -9.71
CA VAL A 188 -0.14 2.21 -10.83
C VAL A 188 0.87 2.54 -11.93
N ASN A 189 0.63 1.97 -13.11
CA ASN A 189 1.42 2.24 -14.30
C ASN A 189 0.70 3.23 -15.17
N GLY A 190 1.49 4.03 -15.88
CA GLY A 190 0.99 4.97 -16.85
C GLY A 190 0.57 6.30 -16.26
N TRP A 191 0.32 6.53 -14.96
CA TRP A 191 -0.13 7.85 -14.47
C TRP A 191 0.93 8.97 -14.64
N GLU A 192 2.21 8.62 -14.61
CA GLU A 192 3.33 9.52 -14.90
C GLU A 192 3.41 9.84 -16.39
N GLY A 193 3.79 11.07 -16.72
CA GLY A 193 4.00 11.47 -18.11
C GLY A 193 3.97 12.96 -18.35
N VAL A 194 4.15 13.32 -19.62
CA VAL A 194 3.98 14.68 -20.14
C VAL A 194 2.64 14.74 -20.86
N PHE A 195 1.83 15.72 -20.49
CA PHE A 195 0.52 15.96 -21.07
C PHE A 195 0.52 17.32 -21.75
N LEU A 196 0.06 17.34 -23.00
CA LEU A 196 -0.26 18.56 -23.72
C LEU A 196 -1.62 19.05 -23.25
N LEU A 197 -1.69 20.28 -22.75
CA LEU A 197 -2.98 20.89 -22.47
C LEU A 197 -3.77 21.04 -23.77
N THR A 198 -5.02 20.59 -23.75
CA THR A 198 -5.96 20.65 -24.88
C THR A 198 -7.03 21.71 -24.69
N SER A 199 -7.29 22.11 -23.46
CA SER A 199 -8.08 23.30 -23.14
C SER A 199 -7.64 23.84 -21.78
N ILE A 200 -7.71 25.16 -21.64
CA ILE A 200 -7.57 25.85 -20.37
C ILE A 200 -8.53 27.05 -20.35
N GLU A 201 -9.32 27.16 -19.29
CA GLU A 201 -10.21 28.29 -19.06
C GLU A 201 -9.54 29.21 -18.04
N GLY A 202 -9.09 30.38 -18.49
CA GLY A 202 -8.42 31.36 -17.63
C GLY A 202 -7.30 32.15 -18.31
N PRO A 203 -6.45 32.84 -17.51
CA PRO A 203 -5.43 33.78 -18.00
C PRO A 203 -4.31 33.12 -18.84
N LEU A 204 -4.19 31.79 -18.79
CA LEU A 204 -3.18 31.01 -19.52
C LEU A 204 -3.68 30.46 -20.87
N SER A 205 -4.86 30.88 -21.33
CA SER A 205 -5.49 30.37 -22.55
C SER A 205 -4.76 30.71 -23.85
N GLU A 206 -4.10 31.87 -23.90
CA GLU A 206 -3.32 32.29 -25.08
C GLU A 206 -2.03 31.46 -25.28
N ASP A 207 -1.52 30.84 -24.21
CA ASP A 207 -0.29 30.04 -24.21
C ASP A 207 -0.54 28.52 -24.31
N LEU A 208 -1.78 28.10 -24.55
CA LEU A 208 -2.22 26.70 -24.47
C LEU A 208 -1.31 25.72 -25.24
N ASP A 209 -0.94 26.07 -26.47
CA ASP A 209 -0.14 25.21 -27.36
C ASP A 209 1.29 24.95 -26.84
N GLN A 210 1.77 25.80 -25.93
CA GLN A 210 3.10 25.74 -25.34
C GLN A 210 3.11 25.18 -23.92
N LEU A 211 1.96 25.16 -23.24
CA LEU A 211 1.83 24.62 -21.89
C LEU A 211 1.86 23.10 -21.87
N ARG A 212 2.63 22.55 -20.94
CA ARG A 212 2.68 21.12 -20.65
C ARG A 212 2.44 20.89 -19.18
N LEU A 213 1.61 19.90 -18.87
CA LEU A 213 1.48 19.36 -17.52
C LEU A 213 2.41 18.15 -17.41
N VAL A 214 3.33 18.18 -16.45
CA VAL A 214 4.28 17.09 -16.18
C VAL A 214 3.92 16.46 -14.84
N LEU A 215 3.69 15.16 -14.82
CA LEU A 215 3.39 14.38 -13.61
C LEU A 215 4.47 13.33 -13.38
N PHE A 216 5.06 13.32 -12.18
CA PHE A 216 6.08 12.33 -11.80
C PHE A 216 6.11 12.09 -10.28
N SER A 217 6.49 10.88 -9.88
CA SER A 217 6.74 10.52 -8.48
C SER A 217 8.08 11.09 -8.03
N THR A 218 8.10 11.69 -6.84
CA THR A 218 9.35 12.09 -6.20
C THR A 218 10.06 10.93 -5.48
N GLY A 219 9.41 9.78 -5.32
CA GLY A 219 9.96 8.66 -4.55
C GLY A 219 10.25 8.93 -3.05
N GLY A 220 10.02 10.16 -2.56
CA GLY A 220 10.33 10.65 -1.22
C GLY A 220 9.15 11.43 -0.61
N GLU A 221 9.42 12.27 0.40
CA GLU A 221 8.37 12.94 1.20
C GLU A 221 7.43 13.87 0.41
N LEU A 222 7.88 14.39 -0.73
CA LEU A 222 7.05 15.21 -1.62
C LEU A 222 6.01 14.40 -2.41
N GLY A 223 6.05 13.07 -2.36
CA GLY A 223 5.05 12.19 -2.98
C GLY A 223 4.99 12.33 -4.50
N VAL A 224 3.86 12.80 -5.02
CA VAL A 224 3.73 13.15 -6.44
C VAL A 224 3.84 14.66 -6.61
N VAL A 225 4.58 15.06 -7.63
CA VAL A 225 4.65 16.44 -8.08
C VAL A 225 3.99 16.57 -9.45
N ALA A 226 3.22 17.65 -9.61
CA ALA A 226 2.83 18.15 -10.91
C ALA A 226 3.55 19.46 -11.19
N SER A 227 3.96 19.67 -12.43
CA SER A 227 4.48 20.95 -12.89
C SER A 227 3.67 21.39 -14.10
N LEU A 228 3.22 22.64 -14.10
CA LEU A 228 2.82 23.32 -15.31
C LEU A 228 4.07 24.01 -15.88
N SER A 229 4.59 23.47 -16.98
CA SER A 229 5.80 23.94 -17.64
C SER A 229 5.49 24.69 -18.93
N HIS A 230 6.21 25.78 -19.16
CA HIS A 230 6.20 26.56 -20.39
C HIS A 230 7.66 26.79 -20.83
N PRO A 231 7.98 26.82 -22.14
CA PRO A 231 9.35 27.02 -22.61
C PRO A 231 10.02 28.31 -22.12
N THR A 232 9.23 29.36 -21.86
CA THR A 232 9.72 30.70 -21.50
C THR A 232 9.28 31.18 -20.11
N LEU A 233 8.29 30.55 -19.48
CA LEU A 233 7.77 30.97 -18.17
C LEU A 233 8.39 30.14 -17.06
N ARG A 234 8.40 30.70 -15.85
CA ARG A 234 8.80 29.95 -14.66
C ARG A 234 7.82 28.80 -14.44
N PRO A 235 8.31 27.58 -14.13
CA PRO A 235 7.44 26.45 -13.89
C PRO A 235 6.59 26.69 -12.64
N THR A 236 5.31 26.34 -12.70
CA THR A 236 4.43 26.32 -11.53
C THR A 236 4.39 24.90 -10.98
N ILE A 237 4.84 24.73 -9.74
CA ILE A 237 5.01 23.40 -9.12
C ILE A 237 3.92 23.17 -8.07
N PHE A 238 3.26 22.02 -8.18
CA PHE A 238 2.31 21.48 -7.22
C PHE A 238 2.93 20.22 -6.61
N GLN A 239 2.97 20.15 -5.28
CA GLN A 239 3.65 19.08 -4.54
C GLN A 239 2.68 18.32 -3.61
N LYS A 240 3.08 17.12 -3.19
CA LYS A 240 2.31 16.24 -2.29
C LYS A 240 0.92 15.89 -2.85
N LEU A 241 0.81 15.65 -4.15
CA LEU A 241 -0.43 15.14 -4.73
C LEU A 241 -0.62 13.69 -4.31
N THR A 242 -1.85 13.32 -3.96
CA THR A 242 -2.21 11.98 -3.51
C THR A 242 -3.42 11.46 -4.28
N PHE A 243 -3.47 10.14 -4.51
CA PHE A 243 -4.65 9.53 -5.11
C PHE A 243 -5.77 9.42 -4.07
N ASN A 244 -6.94 9.97 -4.36
CA ASN A 244 -8.10 9.88 -3.48
C ASN A 244 -8.99 8.73 -3.91
N GLU A 245 -8.94 7.59 -3.20
CA GLU A 245 -9.83 6.41 -3.33
C GLU A 245 -9.76 5.64 -4.64
N SER A 246 -9.66 6.35 -5.76
CA SER A 246 -9.48 5.86 -7.09
C SER A 246 -8.13 6.35 -7.63
N PRO A 247 -7.35 5.49 -8.31
CA PRO A 247 -6.13 5.86 -9.01
C PRO A 247 -6.44 6.71 -10.25
N GLN A 248 -7.71 7.05 -10.50
CA GLN A 248 -8.07 8.07 -11.48
C GLN A 248 -8.07 9.46 -10.86
N TRP A 249 -8.17 9.62 -9.54
CA TRP A 249 -8.29 10.93 -8.92
C TRP A 249 -7.01 11.29 -8.18
N LEU A 250 -6.19 12.17 -8.76
CA LEU A 250 -4.98 12.69 -8.15
C LEU A 250 -5.20 14.13 -7.72
N GLY A 251 -4.94 14.47 -6.47
CA GLY A 251 -5.01 15.87 -6.07
C GLY A 251 -4.29 16.18 -4.77
N SER A 252 -4.10 17.48 -4.50
CA SER A 252 -3.67 17.93 -3.17
C SER A 252 -4.89 18.14 -2.26
N ARG A 253 -4.86 17.57 -1.06
CA ARG A 253 -5.43 18.27 0.09
C ARG A 253 -4.38 19.32 0.48
N GLN A 254 -4.79 20.56 0.73
CA GLN A 254 -3.91 21.69 1.02
C GLN A 254 -2.64 21.26 1.80
N SER A 255 -1.45 21.46 1.20
CA SER A 255 -0.19 21.18 1.89
C SER A 255 0.17 22.36 2.77
N PHE A 256 0.46 22.08 4.04
CA PHE A 256 1.10 23.04 4.93
C PHE A 256 2.59 23.23 4.52
N ALA A 257 3.08 24.46 4.71
CA ALA A 257 4.44 24.96 4.45
C ALA A 257 4.73 25.72 3.12
N SER A 258 3.72 26.28 2.45
CA SER A 258 3.93 27.36 1.47
C SER A 258 2.97 28.52 1.69
N ALA A 259 3.42 29.75 1.41
CA ALA A 259 2.64 30.99 1.58
C ALA A 259 1.39 31.09 0.68
N VAL A 260 1.27 30.20 -0.31
CA VAL A 260 0.12 30.12 -1.22
C VAL A 260 -0.39 28.67 -1.24
N PRO A 261 -1.68 28.43 -0.94
CA PRO A 261 -2.29 27.11 -1.08
C PRO A 261 -2.47 26.77 -2.57
N SER A 262 -1.61 25.89 -3.11
CA SER A 262 -1.76 25.39 -4.47
C SER A 262 -2.69 24.16 -4.46
N VAL A 263 -3.92 24.33 -4.96
CA VAL A 263 -4.86 23.23 -5.14
C VAL A 263 -4.76 22.74 -6.58
N LEU A 264 -4.49 21.45 -6.75
CA LEU A 264 -4.61 20.76 -8.04
C LEU A 264 -5.45 19.52 -7.83
N GLN A 265 -6.44 19.33 -8.70
CA GLN A 265 -7.25 18.12 -8.78
C GLN A 265 -7.25 17.65 -10.22
N LEU A 266 -6.92 16.39 -10.45
CA LEU A 266 -6.85 15.74 -11.73
C LEU A 266 -7.67 14.46 -11.68
N LYS A 267 -8.42 14.22 -12.74
CA LYS A 267 -9.14 13.00 -13.03
C LYS A 267 -8.58 12.38 -14.32
N PHE A 268 -7.90 11.25 -14.19
CA PHE A 268 -7.49 10.43 -15.32
C PHE A 268 -8.69 9.67 -15.90
N ASN A 269 -8.68 9.48 -17.22
CA ASN A 269 -9.51 8.46 -17.84
C ASN A 269 -9.01 7.04 -17.49
N GLU A 270 -9.73 6.00 -17.93
CA GLU A 270 -9.38 4.60 -17.61
C GLU A 270 -8.01 4.16 -18.16
N SER A 271 -7.61 4.66 -19.33
CA SER A 271 -6.32 4.35 -19.95
C SER A 271 -5.16 5.21 -19.43
N PHE A 272 -5.47 6.20 -18.58
CA PHE A 272 -4.60 7.28 -18.14
C PHE A 272 -4.17 8.27 -19.23
N ASP A 273 -4.50 8.07 -20.51
CA ASP A 273 -3.98 8.91 -21.60
C ASP A 273 -4.61 10.31 -21.70
N ALA A 274 -5.61 10.60 -20.87
CA ALA A 274 -6.17 11.94 -20.75
C ALA A 274 -6.43 12.29 -19.27
N VAL A 275 -6.31 13.57 -18.96
CA VAL A 275 -6.66 14.14 -17.65
C VAL A 275 -7.58 15.34 -17.81
N GLU A 276 -8.56 15.43 -16.93
CA GLU A 276 -9.35 16.63 -16.70
C GLU A 276 -9.05 17.14 -15.30
N GLY A 277 -9.05 18.45 -15.09
CA GLY A 277 -8.69 18.94 -13.78
C GLY A 277 -9.03 20.37 -13.52
N THR A 278 -8.78 20.74 -12.27
CA THR A 278 -8.90 22.11 -11.79
C THR A 278 -7.66 22.47 -11.00
N MET A 279 -7.10 23.64 -11.28
CA MET A 279 -6.02 24.22 -10.49
C MET A 279 -6.41 25.59 -9.96
N LEU A 280 -5.86 25.97 -8.81
CA LEU A 280 -5.94 27.35 -8.34
C LEU A 280 -4.72 28.11 -8.86
N ASP A 281 -4.96 29.19 -9.59
CA ASP A 281 -3.89 30.06 -10.06
C ASP A 281 -3.11 30.62 -8.85
N PRO A 282 -1.77 30.45 -8.79
CA PRO A 282 -0.98 30.86 -7.65
C PRO A 282 -0.82 32.39 -7.53
N LEU A 283 -1.12 33.15 -8.58
CA LEU A 283 -1.00 34.61 -8.63
C LEU A 283 -2.36 35.30 -8.46
N GLU A 284 -3.40 34.78 -9.13
CA GLU A 284 -4.73 35.39 -9.18
C GLU A 284 -5.76 34.72 -8.25
N PHE A 285 -5.43 33.58 -7.65
CA PHE A 285 -6.36 32.76 -6.84
C PHE A 285 -7.66 32.42 -7.58
N LYS A 286 -7.63 32.40 -8.91
CA LYS A 286 -8.77 32.01 -9.75
C LYS A 286 -8.70 30.52 -10.03
N LYS A 287 -9.89 29.90 -10.06
CA LYS A 287 -10.01 28.50 -10.44
C LYS A 287 -9.86 28.40 -11.96
N ILE A 288 -8.91 27.60 -12.40
CA ILE A 288 -8.63 27.29 -13.79
C ILE A 288 -9.09 25.87 -14.05
N HIS A 289 -9.92 25.69 -15.07
CA HIS A 289 -10.30 24.38 -15.59
C HIS A 289 -9.35 24.00 -16.71
N LEU A 290 -8.84 22.76 -16.70
CA LEU A 290 -7.93 22.26 -17.71
C LEU A 290 -8.32 20.87 -18.19
N SER A 291 -8.03 20.61 -19.46
CA SER A 291 -7.97 19.25 -20.01
C SER A 291 -6.61 19.05 -20.65
N ALA A 292 -6.08 17.83 -20.59
CA ALA A 292 -4.82 17.50 -21.20
C ALA A 292 -4.82 16.09 -21.78
N ARG A 293 -4.16 15.93 -22.92
CA ARG A 293 -3.89 14.63 -23.54
C ARG A 293 -2.43 14.26 -23.33
N ARG A 294 -2.17 12.99 -23.08
CA ARG A 294 -0.81 12.49 -22.92
C ARG A 294 -0.05 12.53 -24.24
N LEU A 295 1.15 13.10 -24.19
CA LEU A 295 2.13 13.02 -25.27
C LEU A 295 3.11 11.87 -25.05
N VAL A 296 3.53 11.70 -23.80
CA VAL A 296 4.56 10.73 -23.42
C VAL A 296 4.00 9.83 -22.34
N LYS A 297 3.99 8.54 -22.63
CA LYS A 297 3.63 7.50 -21.67
C LYS A 297 4.89 6.95 -21.04
N VAL A 298 4.94 6.96 -19.71
CA VAL A 298 5.96 6.25 -18.94
C VAL A 298 5.31 4.97 -18.42
N GLU A 299 5.60 3.87 -19.11
CA GLU A 299 5.23 2.54 -18.64
C GLU A 299 6.46 1.83 -18.09
N ALA A 300 6.30 1.14 -16.97
CA ALA A 300 7.34 0.27 -16.44
C ALA A 300 6.73 -1.10 -16.15
N PHE A 301 7.11 -2.10 -16.94
CA PHE A 301 6.80 -3.49 -16.66
C PHE A 301 8.08 -4.31 -16.80
N SER A 302 8.89 -4.38 -15.75
CA SER A 302 9.97 -5.37 -15.72
C SER A 302 9.37 -6.74 -15.44
N LYS A 303 9.55 -7.69 -16.37
CA LYS A 303 9.17 -9.10 -16.17
C LYS A 303 10.20 -9.87 -15.30
N ALA A 304 11.40 -9.32 -15.17
CA ALA A 304 12.52 -9.91 -14.44
C ALA A 304 13.38 -8.79 -13.84
N ALA A 305 13.01 -8.37 -12.62
CA ALA A 305 13.73 -7.34 -11.88
C ALA A 305 15.16 -7.78 -11.52
N CYS A 306 16.06 -6.81 -11.41
CA CYS A 306 17.43 -7.00 -10.95
C CYS A 306 17.50 -6.93 -9.41
N SER A 307 18.57 -7.45 -8.81
CA SER A 307 18.87 -7.18 -7.40
C SER A 307 19.49 -5.80 -7.24
N GLU A 308 19.41 -5.20 -6.05
CA GLU A 308 20.02 -3.89 -5.78
C GLU A 308 21.53 -3.87 -6.04
N GLU A 309 22.23 -4.96 -5.73
CA GLU A 309 23.67 -5.11 -5.96
C GLU A 309 24.02 -5.08 -7.45
N GLU A 310 23.12 -5.56 -8.30
CA GLU A 310 23.31 -5.50 -9.76
C GLU A 310 23.11 -4.08 -10.29
N LEU A 311 22.38 -3.22 -9.58
CA LEU A 311 22.11 -1.84 -9.97
C LEU A 311 23.25 -0.88 -9.64
N THR A 312 24.07 -1.17 -8.64
CA THR A 312 25.18 -0.29 -8.26
C THR A 312 26.34 -0.40 -9.24
N GLY A 313 27.06 0.71 -9.42
CA GLY A 313 28.22 0.79 -10.31
C GLY A 313 28.15 1.96 -11.29
N ILE A 314 29.01 1.91 -12.31
CA ILE A 314 29.17 2.97 -13.29
C ILE A 314 28.58 2.53 -14.63
N TYR A 315 27.76 3.41 -15.21
CA TYR A 315 27.08 3.18 -16.47
C TYR A 315 27.46 4.24 -17.50
N ARG A 316 27.75 3.84 -18.72
CA ARG A 316 27.80 4.76 -19.87
C ARG A 316 26.38 5.12 -20.28
N THR A 317 26.11 6.42 -20.45
CA THR A 317 24.81 6.92 -20.90
C THR A 317 24.92 8.26 -21.61
N GLN A 318 23.81 8.75 -22.13
CA GLN A 318 23.69 10.02 -22.84
C GLN A 318 22.38 10.70 -22.41
N ILE A 319 22.41 12.01 -22.15
CA ILE A 319 21.24 12.84 -21.87
C ILE A 319 21.09 13.84 -23.00
N GLY A 320 20.02 13.72 -23.81
CA GLY A 320 19.90 14.54 -25.02
C GLY A 320 21.13 14.32 -25.90
N ASP A 321 21.90 15.37 -26.15
CA ASP A 321 23.12 15.32 -26.96
C ASP A 321 24.41 15.23 -26.12
N VAL A 322 24.30 15.07 -24.79
CA VAL A 322 25.46 15.07 -23.87
C VAL A 322 25.80 13.64 -23.44
N GLU A 323 26.95 13.13 -23.89
CA GLU A 323 27.50 11.84 -23.44
C GLU A 323 28.13 11.95 -22.04
N GLY A 324 28.03 10.89 -21.26
CA GLY A 324 28.60 10.86 -19.93
C GLY A 324 28.52 9.52 -19.21
N GLN A 325 28.70 9.59 -17.89
CA GLN A 325 28.71 8.47 -16.98
C GLN A 325 27.69 8.70 -15.86
N PHE A 326 26.88 7.67 -15.60
CA PHE A 326 25.91 7.63 -14.52
C PHE A 326 26.41 6.65 -13.46
N THR A 327 26.79 7.15 -12.29
CA THR A 327 27.25 6.32 -11.17
C THR A 327 26.10 6.13 -10.19
N ILE A 328 25.77 4.89 -9.85
CA ILE A 328 24.72 4.52 -8.88
C ILE A 328 25.39 3.88 -7.66
N GLU A 329 25.06 4.40 -6.48
CA GLU A 329 25.60 3.95 -5.21
C GLU A 329 24.49 3.59 -4.23
N LYS A 330 24.73 2.60 -3.37
CA LYS A 330 23.83 2.23 -2.28
C LYS A 330 24.21 3.02 -1.04
N ILE A 331 23.24 3.76 -0.50
CA ILE A 331 23.43 4.58 0.71
C ILE A 331 22.66 4.01 1.92
N GLY A 332 21.77 3.05 1.70
CA GLY A 332 21.03 2.34 2.74
C GLY A 332 20.21 1.18 2.16
N PRO A 333 19.48 0.42 2.99
CA PRO A 333 18.54 -0.58 2.50
C PRO A 333 17.50 0.09 1.58
N ARG A 334 17.37 -0.37 0.33
CA ARG A 334 16.44 0.19 -0.68
C ARG A 334 16.64 1.68 -1.02
N GLN A 335 17.75 2.26 -0.57
CA GLN A 335 18.11 3.66 -0.82
C GLN A 335 19.36 3.73 -1.67
N LEU A 336 19.22 4.42 -2.79
CA LEU A 336 20.29 4.65 -3.76
C LEU A 336 20.60 6.15 -3.83
N ALA A 337 21.79 6.48 -4.29
CA ALA A 337 22.14 7.80 -4.79
C ALA A 337 22.70 7.63 -6.20
N ALA A 338 22.65 8.69 -7.00
CA ALA A 338 23.31 8.67 -8.29
C ALA A 338 23.96 9.99 -8.65
N VAL A 339 24.95 9.96 -9.54
CA VAL A 339 25.56 11.15 -10.13
C VAL A 339 25.71 10.92 -11.62
N PHE A 340 25.16 11.81 -12.43
CA PHE A 340 25.57 11.93 -13.83
C PHE A 340 26.73 12.92 -13.93
N ALA A 341 27.77 12.55 -14.66
CA ALA A 341 28.86 13.43 -15.07
C ALA A 341 29.07 13.32 -16.57
N SER A 342 29.02 14.43 -17.29
CA SER A 342 29.34 14.47 -18.72
C SER A 342 30.82 14.17 -18.95
N ASP A 343 31.15 13.67 -20.13
CA ASP A 343 32.54 13.31 -20.48
C ASP A 343 33.49 14.51 -20.53
N ASP A 344 32.97 15.70 -20.83
CA ASP A 344 33.70 16.97 -20.77
C ASP A 344 33.82 17.55 -19.34
N GLY A 345 33.17 16.91 -18.35
CA GLY A 345 33.16 17.33 -16.95
C GLY A 345 32.35 18.60 -16.65
N VAL A 346 31.71 19.21 -17.65
CA VAL A 346 30.97 20.47 -17.50
C VAL A 346 29.65 20.26 -16.78
N LEU A 347 28.91 19.21 -17.13
CA LEU A 347 27.61 18.90 -16.56
C LEU A 347 27.76 17.83 -15.47
N ARG A 348 27.46 18.19 -14.23
CA ARG A 348 27.37 17.26 -13.10
C ARG A 348 26.02 17.38 -12.42
N LEU A 349 25.24 16.30 -12.46
CA LEU A 349 23.90 16.24 -11.87
C LEU A 349 23.89 15.23 -10.72
N PRO A 350 23.90 15.68 -9.46
CA PRO A 350 23.74 14.80 -8.31
C PRO A 350 22.26 14.47 -8.07
N PHE A 351 21.97 13.22 -7.77
CA PHE A 351 20.66 12.72 -7.37
C PHE A 351 20.78 12.16 -5.95
N SER A 352 20.36 12.96 -4.98
CA SER A 352 20.48 12.64 -3.55
C SER A 352 19.45 11.61 -3.07
N PHE A 353 18.39 11.39 -3.85
CA PHE A 353 17.31 10.46 -3.52
C PHE A 353 17.10 9.47 -4.64
N GLY A 354 17.44 8.22 -4.39
CA GLY A 354 17.23 7.09 -5.27
C GLY A 354 16.41 6.00 -4.57
N ARG A 355 15.38 5.46 -5.24
CA ARG A 355 14.61 4.31 -4.75
C ARG A 355 14.48 3.25 -5.84
N TYR A 356 14.67 2.00 -5.45
CA TYR A 356 14.40 0.85 -6.31
C TYR A 356 13.16 0.09 -5.84
N ASN A 357 12.28 -0.21 -6.79
CA ASN A 357 11.13 -1.08 -6.59
C ASN A 357 11.37 -2.41 -7.30
N ASP A 358 11.77 -3.41 -6.53
CA ASP A 358 12.04 -4.79 -6.98
C ASP A 358 10.80 -5.44 -7.64
N SER A 359 9.59 -5.04 -7.26
CA SER A 359 8.36 -5.61 -7.79
C SER A 359 8.01 -5.13 -9.19
N THR A 360 8.42 -3.92 -9.55
CA THR A 360 8.16 -3.30 -10.85
C THR A 360 9.43 -3.14 -11.70
N GLY A 361 10.60 -3.39 -11.12
CA GLY A 361 11.92 -3.10 -11.68
C GLY A 361 12.19 -1.60 -11.80
N ARG A 362 11.41 -0.76 -11.11
CA ARG A 362 11.40 0.69 -11.36
C ARG A 362 12.39 1.40 -10.42
N LEU A 363 13.32 2.13 -11.03
CA LEU A 363 14.33 2.97 -10.39
C LEU A 363 13.86 4.43 -10.48
N THR A 364 13.96 5.17 -9.38
CA THR A 364 13.67 6.61 -9.35
C THR A 364 14.89 7.33 -8.83
N PHE A 365 15.37 8.37 -9.51
CA PHE A 365 16.45 9.23 -9.04
C PHE A 365 16.03 10.68 -9.13
N ILE A 366 16.23 11.43 -8.04
CA ILE A 366 15.75 12.82 -7.95
C ILE A 366 16.82 13.74 -7.43
N ASN A 367 16.94 14.86 -8.14
CA ASN A 367 17.72 16.01 -7.72
C ASN A 367 16.76 17.05 -7.15
N MET A 368 16.86 17.30 -5.83
CA MET A 368 16.11 18.34 -5.13
C MET A 368 16.96 19.58 -4.81
N GLN A 369 18.23 19.62 -5.22
CA GLN A 369 19.15 20.72 -4.91
C GLN A 369 18.96 21.93 -5.84
N MET A 370 18.32 21.73 -6.99
CA MET A 370 17.99 22.83 -7.90
C MET A 370 16.56 23.30 -7.62
N ASN A 371 16.28 24.59 -7.81
CA ASN A 371 14.91 25.17 -7.81
C ASN A 371 13.98 24.55 -8.90
N VAL A 372 14.45 23.47 -9.53
CA VAL A 372 13.83 22.68 -10.57
C VAL A 372 13.97 21.22 -10.14
N PRO A 373 12.88 20.52 -9.81
CA PRO A 373 12.96 19.09 -9.59
C PRO A 373 13.21 18.38 -10.92
N LEU A 374 14.39 17.75 -11.03
CA LEU A 374 14.71 16.82 -12.11
C LEU A 374 14.45 15.41 -11.60
N GLY A 375 13.52 14.71 -12.24
CA GLY A 375 13.12 13.35 -11.88
C GLY A 375 13.48 12.37 -12.99
N TRP A 376 14.23 11.34 -12.65
CA TRP A 376 14.61 10.29 -13.57
C TRP A 376 13.88 9.02 -13.20
N ARG A 377 13.13 8.44 -14.14
CA ARG A 377 12.53 7.12 -13.96
C ARG A 377 13.23 6.14 -14.90
N LEU A 378 13.98 5.25 -14.30
CA LEU A 378 14.68 4.18 -14.98
C LEU A 378 13.97 2.86 -14.71
N ILE A 379 14.18 1.91 -15.61
CA ILE A 379 13.71 0.55 -15.55
C ILE A 379 14.96 -0.32 -15.55
N ALA A 380 15.10 -1.12 -14.51
CA ALA A 380 16.09 -2.17 -14.47
C ALA A 380 15.43 -3.50 -14.82
N GLU A 381 15.87 -4.10 -15.91
CA GLU A 381 15.35 -5.36 -16.41
C GLU A 381 16.48 -6.32 -16.77
N ARG A 382 16.24 -7.62 -16.58
CA ARG A 382 17.12 -8.63 -17.16
C ARG A 382 16.83 -8.78 -18.64
N ASN A 383 17.86 -8.63 -19.46
CA ASN A 383 17.80 -8.96 -20.87
C ASN A 383 17.72 -10.49 -21.09
N SER A 384 17.59 -10.92 -22.35
CA SER A 384 17.53 -12.34 -22.73
C SER A 384 18.76 -13.16 -22.35
N SER A 385 19.89 -12.50 -22.05
CA SER A 385 21.13 -13.13 -21.57
C SER A 385 21.24 -13.19 -20.04
N GLY A 386 20.20 -12.76 -19.30
CA GLY A 386 20.17 -12.73 -17.83
C GLY A 386 20.92 -11.55 -17.19
N LYS A 387 21.52 -10.66 -18.00
CA LYS A 387 22.23 -9.47 -17.52
C LYS A 387 21.24 -8.36 -17.20
N CYS A 388 21.47 -7.66 -16.09
CA CYS A 388 20.73 -6.46 -15.76
C CYS A 388 21.09 -5.32 -16.73
N GLU A 389 20.10 -4.81 -17.43
CA GLU A 389 20.18 -3.60 -18.24
C GLU A 389 19.31 -2.53 -17.60
N ILE A 390 19.82 -1.30 -17.59
CA ILE A 390 19.06 -0.15 -17.13
C ILE A 390 18.71 0.68 -18.36
N SER A 391 17.42 0.85 -18.61
CA SER A 391 16.88 1.69 -19.67
C SER A 391 15.78 2.56 -19.08
N GLY A 392 15.48 3.71 -19.66
CA GLY A 392 14.47 4.56 -19.07
C GLY A 392 14.31 5.90 -19.73
N TRP A 393 13.62 6.77 -19.00
CA TRP A 393 13.17 8.05 -19.49
C TRP A 393 13.43 9.11 -18.39
N GLY A 394 14.10 10.19 -18.76
CA GLY A 394 14.28 11.36 -17.90
C GLY A 394 13.17 12.35 -18.16
N LEU A 395 12.46 12.78 -17.11
CA LEU A 395 11.46 13.85 -17.19
C LEU A 395 12.07 15.13 -16.65
N SER A 396 12.09 16.18 -17.46
CA SER A 396 12.48 17.52 -17.02
C SER A 396 11.25 18.40 -16.86
N THR A 397 11.12 18.98 -15.67
CA THR A 397 10.04 19.93 -15.35
C THR A 397 10.22 21.31 -16.00
N ILE A 398 11.43 21.65 -16.49
CA ILE A 398 11.67 22.90 -17.25
C ILE A 398 11.27 22.72 -18.71
N THR A 399 11.84 21.70 -19.35
CA THR A 399 11.72 21.58 -20.81
C THR A 399 10.42 20.90 -21.21
N GLY A 400 9.69 20.29 -20.27
CA GLY A 400 8.61 19.36 -20.58
C GLY A 400 9.08 18.21 -21.49
N GLY A 401 10.40 18.02 -21.58
CA GLY A 401 11.06 17.12 -22.49
C GLY A 401 11.25 15.74 -21.87
N ASN A 402 11.30 14.75 -22.74
CA ASN A 402 11.65 13.39 -22.38
C ASN A 402 13.02 13.04 -22.96
N TYR A 403 13.90 12.53 -22.12
CA TYR A 403 15.22 12.07 -22.52
C TYR A 403 15.26 10.55 -22.44
N LEU A 404 15.43 9.88 -23.58
CA LEU A 404 15.65 8.45 -23.58
C LEU A 404 17.03 8.17 -22.97
N LEU A 405 17.06 7.37 -21.92
CA LEU A 405 18.26 6.95 -21.24
C LEU A 405 18.46 5.47 -21.51
N ARG A 406 19.59 5.12 -22.11
CA ARG A 406 20.08 3.74 -22.15
C ARG A 406 21.40 3.70 -21.42
N MET A 407 21.51 2.78 -20.47
CA MET A 407 22.66 2.67 -19.60
C MET A 407 23.32 1.32 -19.83
N LYS A 408 24.59 1.33 -20.22
CA LYS A 408 25.42 0.13 -20.33
C LYS A 408 26.40 0.11 -19.18
N LYS A 409 26.33 -0.95 -18.35
CA LYS A 409 27.26 -1.14 -17.23
C LYS A 409 28.67 -1.32 -17.78
N LYS A 410 29.63 -0.56 -17.24
CA LYS A 410 31.04 -0.68 -17.59
C LYS A 410 31.66 -1.95 -16.99
#